data_AF-A0A412ZD22-F1
#
_entry.id   AF-A0A412ZD22-F1
#
_cell.length_a   1.000
_cell.length_b   1.000
_cell.length_c   1.000
_cell.angle_alpha   90.00
_cell.angle_beta   90.00
_cell.angle_gamma   90.00
#
_symmetry.space_group_name_H-M   'P 1'
#
loop_
_entity.id
_entity.type
_entity.pdbx_description
1 polymer ?
#
loop_
_entity_poly.entity_id
_entity_poly.type
_entity_poly.pdbx_seq_one_letter_code
_entity_poly.pdbx_strand_id
1 'polypeptide(L)'
;MFLTNNLDASEELISLLYQNRWSVELFFKWIKQHLKIKKFWGTSENAVRIQIYCAIITYCLVAIVQHDMKLERSIYEVLQILGIFINIRDDVTLKEKVNWLKNNR
;
A
#
# COMPACT_ATOMS: atom_id res chain seq x y z
N MET A 1 7.97 -12.62 -26.81
CA MET A 1 9.38 -13.08 -26.74
C MET A 1 9.95 -12.60 -25.42
N PHE A 2 10.36 -13.53 -24.55
CA PHE A 2 10.97 -13.23 -23.25
C PHE A 2 12.49 -13.49 -23.34
N LEU A 3 13.29 -12.65 -22.69
CA LEU A 3 14.75 -12.78 -22.67
C LEU A 3 15.17 -12.94 -21.21
N THR A 4 15.90 -14.01 -20.90
CA THR A 4 16.36 -14.31 -19.54
C THR A 4 17.84 -14.69 -19.55
N ASN A 5 18.56 -14.32 -18.50
CA ASN A 5 19.92 -14.80 -18.23
C ASN A 5 19.91 -16.12 -17.45
N ASN A 6 18.76 -16.52 -16.91
CA ASN A 6 18.57 -17.79 -16.22
C ASN A 6 18.12 -18.85 -17.23
N LEU A 7 19.07 -19.66 -17.68
CA LEU A 7 18.86 -20.73 -18.67
C LEU A 7 18.37 -22.04 -18.04
N ASP A 8 18.47 -22.17 -16.71
CA ASP A 8 18.07 -23.37 -15.97
C ASP A 8 16.58 -23.34 -15.57
N ALA A 9 15.96 -22.16 -15.61
CA ALA A 9 14.54 -21.98 -15.32
C ALA A 9 13.65 -22.43 -16.49
N SER A 10 12.53 -23.07 -16.19
CA SER A 10 11.55 -23.45 -17.22
C SER A 10 10.92 -22.22 -17.88
N GLU A 11 10.55 -22.35 -19.16
CA GLU A 11 9.88 -21.30 -19.93
C GLU A 11 8.59 -20.82 -19.26
N GLU A 12 7.85 -21.75 -18.64
CA GLU A 12 6.64 -21.48 -17.86
C GLU A 12 6.93 -20.60 -16.65
N LEU A 13 8.00 -20.91 -15.90
CA LEU A 13 8.42 -20.11 -14.75
C LEU A 13 8.85 -18.70 -15.19
N ILE A 14 9.60 -18.59 -16.29
CA ILE A 14 10.01 -17.30 -16.85
C ILE A 14 8.78 -16.47 -17.24
N SER A 15 7.81 -17.08 -17.93
CA SER A 15 6.56 -16.40 -18.29
C SER A 15 5.79 -15.92 -17.06
N LEU A 16 5.69 -16.76 -16.02
CA LEU A 16 5.02 -16.43 -14.76
C LEU A 16 5.72 -15.27 -14.02
N LEU A 17 7.05 -15.30 -13.96
CA LEU A 17 7.83 -14.21 -13.36
C LEU A 17 7.64 -12.89 -14.12
N TYR A 18 7.57 -12.94 -15.44
CA TYR A 18 7.27 -11.77 -16.27
C TYR A 18 5.84 -11.25 -16.06
N GLN A 19 4.86 -12.13 -15.79
CA GLN A 19 3.51 -11.70 -15.42
C GLN A 19 3.50 -10.95 -14.08
N ASN A 20 4.29 -11.38 -13.10
CA ASN A 20 4.38 -10.72 -11.80
C ASN A 20 4.93 -9.28 -11.87
N ARG A 21 5.62 -8.91 -12.96
CA ARG A 21 6.04 -7.52 -13.23
C ARG A 21 4.84 -6.56 -13.26
N TRP A 22 3.72 -6.97 -13.83
CA TRP A 22 2.51 -6.13 -13.90
C TRP A 22 1.95 -5.82 -12.51
N SER A 23 2.05 -6.76 -11.57
CA SER A 23 1.64 -6.54 -10.18
C SER A 23 2.42 -5.40 -9.52
N VAL A 24 3.72 -5.28 -9.83
CA VAL A 24 4.56 -4.18 -9.35
C VAL A 24 4.11 -2.84 -9.95
N GLU A 25 3.80 -2.81 -11.24
CA GLU A 25 3.30 -1.60 -11.91
C GLU A 25 1.92 -1.18 -11.37
N LEU A 26 1.01 -2.13 -11.13
CA LEU A 26 -0.29 -1.89 -10.49
C LEU A 26 -0.13 -1.39 -9.06
N PHE A 27 0.83 -1.92 -8.30
CA PHE A 27 1.16 -1.43 -6.96
C PHE A 27 1.60 0.03 -6.98
N PHE A 28 2.55 0.40 -7.86
CA PHE A 28 2.99 1.79 -7.97
C PHE A 28 1.91 2.72 -8.53
N LYS A 29 1.06 2.23 -9.44
CA LYS A 29 -0.12 2.96 -9.90
C LYS A 29 -1.07 3.24 -8.73
N TRP A 30 -1.32 2.23 -7.89
CA TRP A 30 -2.16 2.38 -6.70
C TRP A 30 -1.57 3.39 -5.73
N ILE A 31 -0.27 3.33 -5.44
CA ILE A 31 0.42 4.31 -4.58
C ILE A 31 0.22 5.73 -5.12
N LYS A 32 0.53 5.97 -6.40
CA LYS A 32 0.42 7.31 -7.00
C LYS A 32 -1.02 7.83 -7.00
N GLN A 33 -2.02 6.96 -7.11
CA GLN A 33 -3.43 7.34 -7.11
C GLN A 33 -3.97 7.65 -5.70
N HIS A 34 -3.61 6.84 -4.70
CA HIS A 34 -4.29 6.88 -3.39
C HIS A 34 -3.47 7.57 -2.30
N LEU A 35 -2.14 7.47 -2.36
CA LEU A 35 -1.26 8.28 -1.51
C LEU A 35 -1.11 9.62 -2.20
N LYS A 36 -1.86 10.62 -1.72
CA LYS A 36 -1.84 12.02 -2.18
C LYS A 36 -0.43 12.63 -1.97
N ILE A 37 0.53 12.27 -2.82
CA ILE A 37 1.80 13.01 -2.96
C ILE A 37 1.47 14.29 -3.72
N LYS A 38 0.77 15.23 -3.06
CA LYS A 38 0.24 16.44 -3.69
C LYS A 38 1.34 17.43 -4.07
N LYS A 39 2.44 17.45 -3.33
CA LYS A 39 3.65 18.23 -3.60
C LYS A 39 4.85 17.53 -2.95
N PHE A 40 5.98 17.52 -3.64
CA PHE A 40 7.26 17.19 -3.03
C PHE A 40 7.61 18.30 -2.04
N TRP A 41 7.83 17.95 -0.77
CA TRP A 41 8.22 18.89 0.30
C TRP A 41 9.69 19.35 0.18
N GLY A 42 10.42 18.79 -0.78
CA GLY A 42 11.78 19.15 -1.13
C GLY A 42 12.12 18.53 -2.49
N THR A 43 12.94 19.22 -3.27
CA THR A 43 13.35 18.81 -4.63
C THR A 43 14.69 18.07 -4.64
N SER A 44 15.35 17.92 -3.49
CA SER A 44 16.58 17.15 -3.39
C SER A 44 16.29 15.66 -3.57
N GLU A 45 17.25 14.94 -4.16
CA GLU A 45 17.13 13.50 -4.38
C GLU A 45 16.82 12.74 -3.08
N ASN A 46 17.47 13.12 -1.98
CA ASN A 46 17.22 12.53 -0.67
C ASN A 46 15.79 12.78 -0.17
N ALA A 47 15.25 13.99 -0.37
CA ALA A 47 13.87 14.29 0.02
C ALA A 47 12.86 13.46 -0.79
N VAL A 48 13.11 13.26 -2.07
CA VAL A 48 12.29 12.40 -2.94
C VAL A 48 12.38 10.93 -2.50
N ARG A 49 13.59 10.41 -2.24
CA ARG A 49 13.79 9.04 -1.76
C ARG A 49 13.06 8.78 -0.43
N ILE A 50 13.19 9.70 0.53
CA ILE A 50 12.50 9.59 1.83
C ILE A 50 10.98 9.56 1.64
N GLN A 51 10.43 10.42 0.78
CA GLN A 51 8.98 10.43 0.52
C GLN A 51 8.48 9.11 -0.09
N ILE A 52 9.25 8.53 -1.01
CA ILE A 52 8.93 7.21 -1.57
C ILE A 52 8.97 6.13 -0.48
N TYR A 53 10.00 6.13 0.37
CA TYR A 53 10.07 5.18 1.49
C TYR A 53 8.90 5.35 2.47
N CYS A 54 8.54 6.58 2.83
CA CYS A 54 7.37 6.83 3.67
C CYS A 54 6.06 6.32 3.04
N ALA A 55 5.89 6.49 1.72
CA ALA A 55 4.72 5.99 1.00
C ALA A 55 4.62 4.46 1.03
N ILE A 56 5.74 3.77 0.82
CA ILE A 56 5.81 2.30 0.87
C ILE A 56 5.55 1.81 2.30
N ILE A 57 6.20 2.40 3.31
CA ILE A 57 6.00 2.04 4.72
C ILE A 57 4.53 2.23 5.12
N THR A 58 3.91 3.35 4.73
CA THR A 58 2.49 3.60 5.00
C THR A 58 1.61 2.51 4.41
N TYR A 59 1.86 2.10 3.16
CA TYR A 59 1.11 1.01 2.55
C TYR A 59 1.26 -0.30 3.34
N CYS A 60 2.49 -0.68 3.70
CA CYS A 60 2.75 -1.90 4.46
C CYS A 60 2.01 -1.89 5.81
N LEU A 61 2.01 -0.76 6.51
CA LEU A 61 1.29 -0.62 7.78
C LEU A 61 -0.23 -0.80 7.59
N VAL A 62 -0.82 -0.17 6.56
CA VAL A 62 -2.25 -0.33 6.27
C VAL A 62 -2.59 -1.77 5.90
N ALA A 63 -1.75 -2.45 5.12
CA ALA A 63 -1.93 -3.85 4.77
C ALA A 63 -1.87 -4.78 6.00
N ILE A 64 -0.93 -4.54 6.91
CA ILE A 64 -0.84 -5.27 8.19
C ILE A 64 -2.10 -5.04 9.02
N VAL A 65 -2.54 -3.79 9.17
CA VAL A 65 -3.75 -3.46 9.94
C VAL A 65 -4.99 -4.11 9.33
N GLN A 66 -5.14 -4.07 8.00
CA GLN A 66 -6.24 -4.73 7.30
C GLN A 66 -6.25 -6.24 7.58
N HIS A 67 -5.08 -6.88 7.50
CA HIS A 67 -4.89 -8.30 7.74
C HIS A 67 -5.21 -8.68 9.20
N ASP A 68 -4.61 -7.98 10.16
CA ASP A 68 -4.75 -8.26 11.60
C ASP A 68 -6.19 -8.02 12.09
N MET A 69 -6.86 -7.00 11.54
CA MET A 69 -8.25 -6.68 11.87
C MET A 69 -9.27 -7.54 11.10
N LYS A 70 -8.83 -8.37 10.15
CA LYS A 70 -9.66 -9.20 9.26
C LYS A 70 -10.76 -8.37 8.58
N LEU A 71 -10.39 -7.20 8.07
CA LEU A 71 -11.34 -6.32 7.40
C LEU A 71 -11.57 -6.79 5.97
N GLU A 72 -12.84 -7.06 5.60
CA GLU A 72 -13.26 -7.38 4.23
C GLU A 72 -13.33 -6.14 3.31
N ARG A 73 -12.77 -5.01 3.75
CA ARG A 73 -12.74 -3.73 3.03
C ARG A 73 -11.49 -3.62 2.17
N SER A 74 -11.53 -2.78 1.15
CA SER A 74 -10.35 -2.50 0.33
C SER A 74 -9.26 -1.76 1.13
N ILE A 75 -7.98 -1.94 0.78
CA ILE A 75 -6.84 -1.23 1.40
C ILE A 75 -7.06 0.29 1.40
N TYR A 76 -7.70 0.82 0.36
CA TYR A 76 -7.98 2.24 0.24
C TYR A 76 -9.00 2.73 1.28
N GLU A 77 -10.09 1.99 1.49
CA GLU A 77 -11.08 2.33 2.51
C GLU A 77 -10.45 2.29 3.91
N VAL A 78 -9.63 1.27 4.19
CA VAL A 78 -8.87 1.17 5.45
C VAL A 78 -7.94 2.38 5.61
N LEU A 79 -7.23 2.78 4.56
CA LEU A 79 -6.38 3.98 4.57
C LEU A 79 -7.18 5.27 4.84
N GLN A 80 -8.35 5.46 4.20
CA GLN A 80 -9.20 6.63 4.44
C GLN A 80 -9.69 6.69 5.87
N ILE A 81 -10.16 5.57 6.38
CA ILE A 81 -10.63 5.39 7.75
C ILE A 81 -9.51 5.71 8.75
N LEU A 82 -8.32 5.13 8.57
CA LEU A 82 -7.17 5.43 9.41
C LEU A 82 -6.78 6.90 9.33
N GLY A 83 -6.84 7.50 8.14
CA GLY A 83 -6.60 8.94 7.95
C GLY A 83 -7.60 9.81 8.72
N ILE A 84 -8.88 9.44 8.73
CA ILE A 84 -9.91 10.12 9.55
C ILE A 84 -9.59 9.92 11.03
N PHE A 85 -9.25 8.70 11.46
CA PHE A 85 -8.94 8.41 12.87
C PHE A 85 -7.69 9.10 13.41
N ILE A 86 -6.68 9.35 12.57
CA ILE A 86 -5.48 10.11 12.94
C ILE A 86 -5.81 11.61 13.04
N ASN A 87 -6.68 12.11 12.16
CA ASN A 87 -7.10 13.51 12.18
C ASN A 87 -8.10 13.82 13.31
N ILE A 88 -8.94 12.86 13.68
CA ILE A 88 -9.80 12.92 14.86
C ILE A 88 -8.92 12.65 16.08
N ARG A 89 -8.32 13.73 16.58
CA ARG A 89 -7.53 13.76 17.81
C ARG A 89 -8.44 13.75 19.04
N ASP A 90 -9.33 12.76 19.12
CA ASP A 90 -10.15 12.51 20.30
C ASP A 90 -9.74 11.17 20.92
N ASP A 91 -9.78 11.13 22.26
CA ASP A 91 -9.32 10.09 23.20
C ASP A 91 -10.03 8.72 23.07
N VAL A 92 -10.59 8.43 21.90
CA VAL A 92 -11.34 7.22 21.59
C VAL A 92 -10.36 6.08 21.33
N THR A 93 -10.51 5.00 22.09
CA THR A 93 -9.58 3.87 22.09
C THR A 93 -9.62 3.10 20.76
N LEU A 94 -8.48 2.52 20.35
CA LEU A 94 -8.40 1.72 19.12
C LEU A 94 -9.47 0.62 19.06
N LYS A 95 -9.86 0.05 20.20
CA LYS A 95 -10.90 -0.99 20.29
C LYS A 95 -12.28 -0.48 19.87
N GLU A 96 -12.67 0.72 20.28
CA GLU A 96 -13.97 1.33 19.92
C GLU A 96 -14.00 1.67 18.43
N LYS A 97 -12.88 2.19 17.92
CA LYS A 97 -12.67 2.48 16.50
C LYS A 97 -12.79 1.19 15.65
N VAL A 98 -12.17 0.10 16.09
CA VAL A 98 -12.28 -1.23 15.46
C VAL A 98 -13.71 -1.74 15.48
N ASN A 99 -14.44 -1.55 16.59
CA ASN A 99 -15.81 -2.05 16.71
C ASN A 99 -16.78 -1.26 15.80
N TRP A 100 -16.57 0.06 15.69
CA TRP A 100 -17.28 0.88 14.72
C TRP A 100 -17.07 0.39 13.28
N LEU A 101 -15.85 -0.01 12.92
CA LEU A 101 -15.54 -0.54 11.59
C LEU A 101 -16.23 -1.86 11.26
N LYS A 102 -16.47 -2.69 12.26
CA LYS A 102 -17.21 -3.96 12.08
C LYS A 102 -18.71 -3.74 11.98
N ASN A 103 -19.24 -2.70 12.62
CA ASN A 103 -20.68 -2.45 12.73
C ASN A 103 -21.24 -1.51 11.64
N ASN A 104 -20.44 -0.60 11.08
CA ASN A 104 -20.85 0.19 9.92
C ASN A 104 -20.56 -0.58 8.62
N ARG A 105 -21.54 -1.40 8.22
CA ARG A 105 -21.59 -2.10 6.93
C ARG A 105 -21.93 -1.16 5.78
#